data_AF-A0A1S6U9I6-F1
#
_entry.id   AF-A0A1S6U9I6-F1
#
_cell.length_a   1.000
_cell.length_b   1.000
_cell.length_c   1.000
_cell.angle_alpha   90.00
_cell.angle_beta   90.00
_cell.angle_gamma   90.00
#
_symmetry.space_group_name_H-M   'P 1'
#
loop_
_entity.id
_entity.type
_entity.pdbx_description
1 polymer ?
#
loop_
_entity_poly.entity_id
_entity_poly.type
_entity_poly.pdbx_seq_one_letter_code
_entity_poly.pdbx_strand_id
1 'polypeptide(L)'
;MIEISNLKVDYGNFRAIDIEKLNINTNSNTALLGFNGSGKSTLLKAIAHLIKPTSGSIKIWGKDRLSLDELKDISILLPEPMLLKRNVIDNFKFALKSRGNLDKFDKYVYEALELVGLDDSLLQKQHYELSSGQNKRIAFALIICLRAKLNLLDEPTNAVDLSTAKQFAKAIQFMKDQYKSGFIIASHDEKWLSAISDQSFFLHEGRVSEFELKNIFNASNGIIDFGNFKIDLPKEFKNSKKIAINQNLINLSFTKSDDNIKGVLHSVSLIYKNDILLKIKAGDFLIKCVVKNAKIGEYTTGKEIFFSVNEKAFLSLE
;
A
#
# COMPACT_ATOMS: atom_id res chain seq x y z
N MET A 1 -14.87 -5.33 -9.30
CA MET A 1 -14.79 -4.19 -8.36
C MET A 1 -15.13 -4.68 -6.96
N ILE A 2 -14.51 -4.10 -5.95
CA ILE A 2 -14.88 -4.20 -4.53
C ILE A 2 -15.51 -2.87 -4.15
N GLU A 3 -16.66 -2.89 -3.51
CA GLU A 3 -17.40 -1.71 -3.07
C GLU A 3 -17.65 -1.83 -1.57
N ILE A 4 -17.12 -0.89 -0.81
CA ILE A 4 -17.21 -0.84 0.65
C ILE A 4 -18.13 0.31 1.02
N SER A 5 -19.06 0.08 1.95
CA SER A 5 -20.01 1.10 2.43
C SER A 5 -20.23 0.98 3.94
N ASN A 6 -19.96 2.08 4.65
CA ASN A 6 -20.11 2.26 6.11
C ASN A 6 -19.49 1.11 6.91
N LEU A 7 -18.33 0.63 6.46
CA LEU A 7 -17.66 -0.54 7.00
C LEU A 7 -17.00 -0.21 8.33
N LYS A 8 -17.35 -0.99 9.35
CA LYS A 8 -16.75 -0.88 10.66
C LYS A 8 -16.26 -2.24 11.16
N VAL A 9 -15.06 -2.27 11.74
CA VAL A 9 -14.49 -3.47 12.37
C VAL A 9 -13.97 -3.10 13.76
N ASP A 10 -14.49 -3.77 14.79
CA ASP A 10 -14.07 -3.62 16.19
C ASP A 10 -13.28 -4.84 16.66
N TYR A 11 -12.26 -4.59 17.48
CA TYR A 11 -11.65 -5.59 18.35
C TYR A 11 -11.90 -5.17 19.81
N GLY A 12 -12.95 -5.71 20.43
CA GLY A 12 -13.40 -5.25 21.74
C GLY A 12 -13.80 -3.78 21.68
N ASN A 13 -13.14 -2.93 22.48
CA ASN A 13 -13.40 -1.49 22.54
C ASN A 13 -12.58 -0.67 21.52
N PHE A 14 -11.74 -1.32 20.70
CA PHE A 14 -10.90 -0.66 19.72
C PHE A 14 -11.50 -0.74 18.32
N ARG A 15 -11.83 0.42 17.73
CA ARG A 15 -12.27 0.55 16.34
C ARG A 15 -11.06 0.48 15.41
N ALA A 16 -10.89 -0.64 14.71
CA ALA A 16 -9.77 -0.83 13.78
C ALA A 16 -10.05 -0.32 12.35
N ILE A 17 -11.32 -0.30 11.94
CA ILE A 17 -11.78 0.19 10.64
C ILE A 17 -13.05 1.02 10.85
N ASP A 18 -13.12 2.17 10.17
CA ASP A 18 -14.27 3.07 10.08
C ASP A 18 -14.26 3.74 8.69
N ILE A 19 -14.68 3.00 7.66
CA ILE A 19 -14.62 3.45 6.26
C ILE A 19 -16.04 3.72 5.76
N GLU A 20 -16.34 4.98 5.49
CA GLU A 20 -17.65 5.38 4.93
C GLU A 20 -17.84 4.84 3.52
N LYS A 21 -16.85 5.01 2.64
CA LYS A 21 -16.91 4.53 1.26
C LYS A 21 -15.52 4.27 0.69
N LEU A 22 -15.35 3.15 0.01
CA LEU A 22 -14.13 2.83 -0.73
C LEU A 22 -14.43 1.87 -1.88
N ASN A 23 -13.99 2.22 -3.08
CA ASN A 23 -14.16 1.39 -4.27
C ASN A 23 -12.80 1.00 -4.83
N ILE A 24 -12.56 -0.30 -5.01
CA ILE A 24 -11.28 -0.83 -5.48
C ILE A 24 -11.49 -1.68 -6.74
N ASN A 25 -10.67 -1.47 -7.76
CA ASN A 25 -10.74 -2.27 -8.98
C ASN A 25 -10.01 -3.61 -8.80
N THR A 26 -10.75 -4.70 -8.91
CA THR A 26 -10.27 -6.08 -8.74
C THR A 26 -9.38 -6.59 -9.87
N ASN A 27 -9.28 -5.86 -10.99
CA ASN A 27 -8.50 -6.24 -12.17
C ASN A 27 -7.23 -5.39 -12.34
N SER A 28 -6.90 -4.60 -11.31
CA SER A 28 -5.74 -3.69 -11.28
C SER A 28 -4.87 -3.97 -10.07
N ASN A 29 -3.68 -3.39 -10.04
CA ASN A 29 -2.81 -3.40 -8.87
C ASN A 29 -3.10 -2.16 -8.03
N THR A 30 -3.56 -2.35 -6.81
CA THR A 30 -3.90 -1.28 -5.87
C THR A 30 -2.94 -1.32 -4.68
N ALA A 31 -2.24 -0.22 -4.44
CA ALA A 31 -1.49 -0.01 -3.21
C ALA A 31 -2.41 0.43 -2.08
N LEU A 32 -2.28 -0.19 -0.91
CA LEU A 32 -2.89 0.25 0.34
C LEU A 32 -1.77 0.69 1.29
N LEU A 33 -1.65 2.00 1.47
CA LEU A 33 -0.56 2.64 2.20
C LEU A 33 -1.03 3.13 3.56
N GLY A 34 -0.09 3.33 4.48
CA GLY A 34 -0.37 3.87 5.80
C GLY A 34 0.62 3.34 6.84
N PHE A 35 0.68 3.99 7.99
CA PHE A 35 1.55 3.58 9.09
C PHE A 35 1.15 2.21 9.68
N ASN A 36 2.04 1.63 10.47
CA ASN A 36 1.70 0.43 11.24
C ASN A 36 0.53 0.73 12.18
N GLY A 37 -0.43 -0.20 12.27
CA GLY A 37 -1.66 0.00 13.04
C GLY A 37 -2.76 0.80 12.34
N SER A 38 -2.57 1.28 11.10
CA SER A 38 -3.60 2.07 10.42
C SER A 38 -4.85 1.29 9.96
N GLY A 39 -4.85 -0.04 10.10
CA GLY A 39 -5.97 -0.92 9.73
C GLY A 39 -5.78 -1.72 8.44
N LYS A 40 -4.65 -1.59 7.72
CA LYS A 40 -4.44 -2.24 6.40
C LYS A 40 -4.71 -3.76 6.43
N SER A 41 -4.05 -4.47 7.34
CA SER A 41 -4.20 -5.91 7.52
C SER A 41 -5.63 -6.31 7.91
N THR A 42 -6.30 -5.49 8.72
CA THR A 42 -7.71 -5.71 9.10
C THR A 42 -8.63 -5.55 7.90
N LEU A 43 -8.41 -4.53 7.06
CA LEU A 43 -9.17 -4.32 5.84
C LEU A 43 -8.97 -5.48 4.85
N LEU A 44 -7.72 -5.93 4.63
CA LEU A 44 -7.44 -7.09 3.78
C LEU A 44 -8.15 -8.35 4.29
N LYS A 45 -8.10 -8.62 5.60
CA LYS A 45 -8.80 -9.75 6.22
C LYS A 45 -10.33 -9.66 6.07
N ALA A 46 -10.90 -8.46 6.15
CA ALA A 46 -12.34 -8.25 5.95
C ALA A 46 -12.73 -8.51 4.49
N ILE A 47 -11.96 -8.00 3.52
CA ILE A 47 -12.17 -8.28 2.07
C ILE A 47 -12.02 -9.79 1.80
N ALA A 48 -11.05 -10.44 2.43
CA ALA A 48 -10.82 -11.88 2.34
C ALA A 48 -11.89 -12.74 3.03
N HIS A 49 -12.91 -12.13 3.66
CA HIS A 49 -13.92 -12.82 4.46
C HIS A 49 -13.34 -13.65 5.63
N LEU A 50 -12.13 -13.33 6.09
CA LEU A 50 -11.51 -13.96 7.26
C LEU A 50 -11.99 -13.38 8.59
N ILE A 51 -12.51 -12.15 8.56
CA ILE A 51 -13.17 -11.52 9.70
C ILE A 51 -14.50 -10.95 9.27
N LYS A 52 -15.51 -11.05 10.14
CA LYS A 52 -16.81 -10.45 9.92
C LYS A 52 -16.79 -8.98 10.37
N PRO A 53 -17.21 -8.03 9.53
CA PRO A 53 -17.38 -6.65 9.96
C PRO A 53 -18.41 -6.53 11.09
N THR A 54 -18.21 -5.57 11.98
CA THR A 54 -19.18 -5.21 13.02
C THR A 54 -20.41 -4.56 12.41
N SER A 55 -20.23 -3.70 11.41
CA SER A 55 -21.29 -3.10 10.61
C SER A 55 -20.83 -2.75 9.20
N GLY A 56 -21.77 -2.36 8.35
CA GLY A 56 -21.51 -2.00 6.96
C GLY A 56 -21.49 -3.21 6.03
N SER A 57 -21.01 -3.00 4.81
CA SER A 57 -21.00 -4.02 3.76
C SER A 57 -19.74 -3.95 2.90
N ILE A 58 -19.37 -5.11 2.35
CA ILE A 58 -18.35 -5.27 1.33
C ILE A 58 -19.01 -6.06 0.20
N LYS A 59 -19.20 -5.44 -0.96
CA LYS A 59 -19.61 -6.13 -2.18
C LYS A 59 -18.39 -6.44 -3.01
N ILE A 60 -18.27 -7.67 -3.51
CA ILE A 60 -17.21 -8.07 -4.43
C ILE A 60 -17.86 -8.60 -5.70
N TRP A 61 -17.45 -8.08 -6.85
CA TRP A 61 -18.04 -8.40 -8.16
C TRP A 61 -19.58 -8.19 -8.18
N GLY A 62 -20.05 -7.14 -7.51
CA GLY A 62 -21.47 -6.79 -7.43
C GLY A 62 -22.29 -7.62 -6.43
N LYS A 63 -21.66 -8.46 -5.61
CA LYS A 63 -22.34 -9.37 -4.68
C LYS A 63 -21.95 -9.14 -3.23
N ASP A 64 -22.94 -9.08 -2.34
CA ASP A 64 -22.73 -9.04 -0.87
C ASP A 64 -22.36 -10.41 -0.28
N ARG A 65 -22.77 -11.49 -0.95
CA ARG A 65 -22.50 -12.87 -0.54
C ARG A 65 -21.92 -13.62 -1.72
N LEU A 66 -20.69 -14.07 -1.55
CA LEU A 66 -19.97 -14.86 -2.54
C LEU A 66 -20.32 -16.35 -2.40
N SER A 67 -20.40 -17.04 -3.53
CA SER A 67 -20.44 -18.50 -3.55
C SER A 67 -19.10 -19.08 -3.09
N LEU A 68 -19.05 -20.39 -2.80
CA LEU A 68 -17.79 -21.06 -2.49
C LEU A 68 -16.76 -20.92 -3.64
N ASP A 69 -17.21 -20.97 -4.89
CA ASP A 69 -16.30 -20.83 -6.03
C ASP A 69 -15.79 -19.39 -6.21
N GLU A 70 -16.59 -18.41 -5.84
CA GLU A 70 -16.15 -17.00 -5.83
C GLU A 70 -15.19 -16.70 -4.68
N LEU A 71 -15.41 -17.29 -3.51
CA LEU A 71 -14.43 -17.23 -2.41
C LEU A 71 -13.11 -17.89 -2.81
N LYS A 72 -13.15 -18.92 -3.67
CA LYS A 72 -11.94 -19.51 -4.23
C LYS A 72 -11.19 -18.60 -5.21
N ASP A 73 -11.84 -17.59 -5.77
CA ASP A 73 -11.19 -16.59 -6.62
C ASP A 73 -10.52 -15.46 -5.82
N ILE A 74 -10.51 -15.56 -4.48
CA ILE A 74 -9.80 -14.66 -3.58
C ILE A 74 -8.67 -15.43 -2.88
N SER A 75 -7.46 -14.87 -2.93
CA SER A 75 -6.29 -15.39 -2.21
C SER A 75 -5.66 -14.31 -1.35
N ILE A 76 -5.06 -14.71 -0.22
CA ILE A 76 -4.41 -13.77 0.70
C ILE A 76 -3.05 -14.31 1.16
N LEU A 77 -2.02 -13.46 1.06
CA LEU A 77 -0.71 -13.65 1.68
C LEU A 77 -0.67 -12.80 2.96
N LEU A 78 -0.54 -13.46 4.11
CA LEU A 78 -0.37 -12.79 5.40
C LEU A 78 1.09 -12.37 5.62
N PRO A 79 1.39 -11.43 6.53
CA PRO A 79 2.75 -10.90 6.73
C PRO A 79 3.79 -11.96 7.10
N GLU A 80 3.36 -12.91 7.93
CA GLU A 80 4.11 -14.10 8.34
C GLU A 80 3.42 -15.34 7.77
N PRO A 81 3.69 -15.69 6.50
CA PRO A 81 3.05 -16.84 5.90
C PRO A 81 3.59 -18.13 6.51
N MET A 82 2.68 -19.07 6.78
CA MET A 82 3.04 -20.41 7.24
C MET A 82 2.61 -21.44 6.21
N LEU A 83 3.54 -22.35 5.87
CA LEU A 83 3.22 -23.54 5.10
C LEU A 83 2.55 -24.58 6.00
N LEU A 84 1.74 -25.45 5.40
CA LEU A 84 1.24 -26.63 6.09
C LEU A 84 2.43 -27.54 6.44
N LYS A 85 2.33 -28.27 7.56
CA LYS A 85 3.36 -29.20 8.06
C LYS A 85 3.50 -30.44 7.17
N ARG A 86 4.01 -30.24 5.95
CA ARG A 86 4.25 -31.24 4.90
C ARG A 86 5.40 -30.76 4.01
N ASN A 87 5.77 -31.54 3.00
CA ASN A 87 6.74 -31.09 2.00
C ASN A 87 6.16 -29.97 1.12
N VAL A 88 7.02 -29.31 0.35
CA VAL A 88 6.62 -28.20 -0.51
C VAL A 88 5.67 -28.66 -1.61
N ILE A 89 5.95 -29.81 -2.27
CA ILE A 89 5.10 -30.35 -3.33
C ILE A 89 3.65 -30.61 -2.87
N ASP A 90 3.46 -31.14 -1.66
CA ASP A 90 2.14 -31.46 -1.11
C ASP A 90 1.40 -30.22 -0.61
N ASN A 91 2.11 -29.12 -0.31
CA ASN A 91 1.48 -27.81 -0.14
C ASN A 91 0.86 -27.34 -1.47
N PHE A 92 1.60 -27.41 -2.57
CA PHE A 92 1.10 -27.05 -3.90
C PHE A 92 -0.06 -27.95 -4.36
N LYS A 93 0.08 -29.27 -4.22
CA LYS A 93 -0.99 -30.22 -4.58
C LYS A 93 -2.26 -29.94 -3.78
N PHE A 94 -2.13 -29.66 -2.49
CA PHE A 94 -3.28 -29.32 -1.65
C PHE A 94 -3.96 -28.03 -2.11
N ALA A 95 -3.18 -26.98 -2.34
CA ALA A 95 -3.67 -25.69 -2.82
C ALA A 95 -4.44 -25.84 -4.14
N LEU A 96 -3.85 -26.52 -5.13
CA LEU A 96 -4.48 -26.74 -6.43
C LEU A 96 -5.69 -27.68 -6.37
N LYS A 97 -5.62 -28.75 -5.57
CA LYS A 97 -6.77 -29.66 -5.35
C LYS A 97 -7.97 -28.92 -4.78
N SER A 98 -7.76 -27.98 -3.85
CA SER A 98 -8.84 -27.15 -3.28
C SER A 98 -9.56 -26.27 -4.30
N ARG A 99 -8.91 -26.03 -5.46
CA ARG A 99 -9.44 -25.26 -6.60
C ARG A 99 -9.86 -26.13 -7.78
N GLY A 100 -9.77 -27.46 -7.67
CA GLY A 100 -10.06 -28.37 -8.79
C GLY A 100 -9.07 -28.26 -9.96
N ASN A 101 -7.84 -27.82 -9.71
CA ASN A 101 -6.80 -27.58 -10.74
C ASN A 101 -5.57 -28.49 -10.55
N LEU A 102 -5.75 -29.68 -9.95
CA LEU A 102 -4.63 -30.59 -9.70
C LEU A 102 -4.01 -31.13 -11.01
N ASP A 103 -4.83 -31.27 -12.05
CA ASP A 103 -4.44 -31.60 -13.42
C ASP A 103 -3.47 -30.58 -14.04
N LYS A 104 -3.46 -29.34 -13.53
CA LYS A 104 -2.60 -28.25 -14.00
C LYS A 104 -1.32 -28.09 -13.19
N PHE A 105 -1.01 -29.05 -12.31
CA PHE A 105 0.10 -28.98 -11.37
C PHE A 105 1.40 -28.53 -12.04
N ASP A 106 1.87 -29.25 -13.05
CA ASP A 106 3.16 -28.97 -13.68
C ASP A 106 3.20 -27.53 -14.21
N LYS A 107 2.24 -27.17 -15.07
CA LYS A 107 2.18 -25.83 -15.65
C LYS A 107 2.12 -24.73 -14.58
N TYR A 108 1.29 -24.88 -13.56
CA TYR A 108 1.04 -23.81 -12.60
C TYR A 108 2.13 -23.67 -11.56
N VAL A 109 2.70 -24.79 -11.12
CA VAL A 109 3.71 -24.80 -10.06
C VAL A 109 5.07 -24.41 -10.61
N TYR A 110 5.49 -24.98 -11.74
CA TYR A 110 6.80 -24.63 -12.33
C TYR A 110 6.85 -23.16 -12.75
N GLU A 111 5.80 -22.63 -13.38
CA GLU A 111 5.74 -21.20 -13.71
C GLU A 111 5.74 -20.31 -12.46
N ALA A 112 5.01 -20.70 -11.40
CA ALA A 112 5.02 -19.93 -10.16
C ALA A 112 6.41 -19.91 -9.51
N LEU A 113 7.12 -21.05 -9.48
CA LEU A 113 8.49 -21.14 -8.96
C LEU A 113 9.45 -20.28 -9.79
N GLU A 114 9.37 -20.35 -11.11
CA GLU A 114 10.17 -19.53 -12.02
C GLU A 114 9.95 -18.03 -11.78
N LEU A 115 8.69 -17.59 -11.70
CA LEU A 115 8.34 -16.19 -11.46
C LEU A 115 8.88 -15.65 -10.13
N VAL A 116 8.97 -16.50 -9.11
CA VAL A 116 9.56 -16.13 -7.82
C VAL A 116 11.04 -16.47 -7.71
N GLY A 117 11.67 -16.94 -8.78
CA GLY A 117 13.11 -17.24 -8.90
C GLY A 117 13.58 -18.45 -8.07
N LEU A 118 12.71 -19.43 -7.85
CA LEU A 118 13.02 -20.64 -7.08
C LEU A 118 13.24 -21.84 -8.00
N ASP A 119 14.19 -22.68 -7.61
CA ASP A 119 14.48 -23.96 -8.27
C ASP A 119 13.49 -25.04 -7.81
N ASP A 120 13.14 -25.94 -8.72
CA ASP A 120 12.15 -26.99 -8.48
C ASP A 120 12.64 -28.10 -7.54
N SER A 121 13.95 -28.22 -7.30
CA SER A 121 14.50 -29.10 -6.26
C SER A 121 13.92 -28.82 -4.87
N LEU A 122 13.43 -27.60 -4.62
CA LEU A 122 12.77 -27.25 -3.35
C LEU A 122 11.44 -27.99 -3.15
N LEU A 123 10.81 -28.50 -4.20
CA LEU A 123 9.55 -29.25 -4.11
C LEU A 123 9.66 -30.47 -3.18
N GLN A 124 10.84 -31.10 -3.11
CA GLN A 124 11.09 -32.29 -2.29
C GLN A 124 11.40 -31.96 -0.82
N LYS A 125 11.69 -30.70 -0.50
CA LYS A 125 12.01 -30.29 0.87
C LYS A 125 10.79 -30.27 1.78
N GLN A 126 11.02 -30.54 3.05
CA GLN A 126 10.07 -30.30 4.13
C GLN A 126 9.95 -28.81 4.44
N HIS A 127 8.77 -28.38 4.89
CA HIS A 127 8.51 -27.00 5.28
C HIS A 127 9.54 -26.41 6.27
N TYR A 128 10.10 -27.22 7.18
CA TYR A 128 11.09 -26.79 8.18
C TYR A 128 12.53 -26.75 7.65
N GLU A 129 12.80 -27.27 6.45
CA GLU A 129 14.13 -27.23 5.81
C GLU A 129 14.36 -25.95 4.98
N LEU A 130 13.34 -25.10 4.88
CA LEU A 130 13.39 -23.85 4.15
C LEU A 130 13.95 -22.73 5.02
N SER A 131 14.82 -21.90 4.44
CA SER A 131 15.14 -20.61 5.06
C SER A 131 13.89 -19.71 5.15
N SER A 132 13.90 -18.69 6.00
CA SER A 132 12.80 -17.73 6.11
C SER A 132 12.46 -17.08 4.75
N GLY A 133 13.49 -16.70 3.98
CA GLY A 133 13.34 -16.16 2.63
C GLY A 133 12.77 -17.16 1.63
N GLN A 134 13.22 -18.43 1.67
CA GLN A 134 12.64 -19.50 0.83
C GLN A 134 11.18 -19.76 1.18
N ASN A 135 10.84 -19.83 2.47
CA ASN A 135 9.48 -20.02 2.94
C ASN A 135 8.56 -18.90 2.44
N LYS A 136 8.97 -17.63 2.57
CA LYS A 136 8.18 -16.50 2.07
C LYS A 136 8.00 -16.51 0.54
N ARG A 137 9.04 -16.88 -0.21
CA ARG A 137 8.96 -17.03 -1.68
C ARG A 137 8.07 -18.20 -2.09
N ILE A 138 8.13 -19.34 -1.41
CA ILE A 138 7.22 -20.48 -1.64
C ILE A 138 5.77 -20.09 -1.29
N ALA A 139 5.55 -19.39 -0.18
CA ALA A 139 4.22 -18.91 0.17
C ALA A 139 3.64 -17.95 -0.87
N PHE A 140 4.46 -17.05 -1.41
CA PHE A 140 4.02 -16.20 -2.51
C PHE A 140 3.78 -17.01 -3.80
N ALA A 141 4.64 -17.98 -4.14
CA ALA A 141 4.42 -18.88 -5.26
C ALA A 141 3.11 -19.69 -5.15
N LEU A 142 2.73 -20.11 -3.93
CA LEU A 142 1.43 -20.74 -3.68
C LEU A 142 0.26 -19.81 -4.00
N ILE A 143 0.38 -18.50 -3.74
CA ILE A 143 -0.65 -17.52 -4.13
C ILE A 143 -0.71 -17.38 -5.65
N ILE A 144 0.45 -17.26 -6.30
CA ILE A 144 0.56 -17.13 -7.75
C ILE A 144 -0.01 -18.35 -8.47
N CYS A 145 0.29 -19.57 -8.01
CA CYS A 145 -0.14 -20.80 -8.69
C CYS A 145 -1.66 -21.02 -8.64
N LEU A 146 -2.38 -20.40 -7.69
CA LEU A 146 -3.83 -20.53 -7.56
C LEU A 146 -4.61 -19.83 -8.68
N ARG A 147 -4.00 -18.90 -9.42
CA ARG A 147 -4.64 -18.10 -10.49
C ARG A 147 -5.91 -17.39 -10.04
N ALA A 148 -5.95 -16.96 -8.77
CA ALA A 148 -7.09 -16.21 -8.24
C ALA A 148 -7.26 -14.88 -8.98
N LYS A 149 -8.52 -14.48 -9.18
CA LYS A 149 -8.86 -13.18 -9.81
C LYS A 149 -8.47 -12.00 -8.92
N LEU A 150 -8.53 -12.18 -7.60
CA LEU A 150 -8.17 -11.17 -6.61
C LEU A 150 -7.14 -11.73 -5.63
N ASN A 151 -5.99 -11.06 -5.54
CA ASN A 151 -4.91 -11.42 -4.63
C ASN A 151 -4.68 -10.28 -3.62
N LEU A 152 -4.66 -10.63 -2.34
CA LEU A 152 -4.49 -9.69 -1.24
C LEU A 152 -3.11 -9.97 -0.62
N LEU A 153 -2.20 -9.00 -0.68
CA LEU A 153 -0.83 -9.19 -0.20
C LEU A 153 -0.58 -8.25 0.98
N ASP A 154 -0.29 -8.82 2.15
CA ASP A 154 0.01 -8.05 3.36
C ASP A 154 1.51 -8.13 3.66
N GLU A 155 2.21 -7.00 3.48
CA GLU A 155 3.66 -6.87 3.63
C GLU A 155 4.48 -7.94 2.88
N PRO A 156 4.24 -8.14 1.57
CA PRO A 156 4.87 -9.22 0.80
C PRO A 156 6.39 -9.04 0.66
N THR A 157 6.90 -7.81 0.75
CA THR A 157 8.33 -7.49 0.63
C THR A 157 9.04 -7.34 1.97
N ASN A 158 8.31 -7.45 3.09
CA ASN A 158 8.96 -7.39 4.40
C ASN A 158 9.89 -8.60 4.59
N ALA A 159 11.09 -8.38 5.11
CA ALA A 159 12.10 -9.42 5.34
C ALA A 159 12.57 -10.20 4.10
N VAL A 160 12.45 -9.63 2.89
CA VAL A 160 13.14 -10.15 1.68
C VAL A 160 14.11 -9.11 1.12
N ASP A 161 15.12 -9.57 0.40
CA ASP A 161 16.11 -8.70 -0.23
C ASP A 161 15.56 -7.96 -1.47
N LEU A 162 16.30 -6.95 -1.93
CA LEU A 162 15.90 -6.10 -3.07
C LEU A 162 15.72 -6.90 -4.38
N SER A 163 16.49 -7.96 -4.61
CA SER A 163 16.36 -8.81 -5.79
C SER A 163 15.04 -9.58 -5.75
N THR A 164 14.73 -10.19 -4.60
CA THR A 164 13.48 -10.90 -4.36
C THR A 164 12.27 -9.97 -4.50
N ALA A 165 12.31 -8.76 -3.93
CA ALA A 165 11.25 -7.78 -4.10
C ALA A 165 11.01 -7.42 -5.57
N LYS A 166 12.07 -7.26 -6.36
CA LYS A 166 11.96 -7.04 -7.82
C LYS A 166 11.36 -8.23 -8.55
N GLN A 167 11.65 -9.46 -8.15
CA GLN A 167 11.02 -10.66 -8.71
C GLN A 167 9.52 -10.68 -8.40
N PHE A 168 9.12 -10.36 -7.16
CA PHE A 168 7.70 -10.28 -6.80
C PHE A 168 6.97 -9.22 -7.61
N ALA A 169 7.58 -8.05 -7.82
CA ALA A 169 7.01 -7.02 -8.70
C ALA A 169 6.77 -7.54 -10.13
N LYS A 170 7.75 -8.24 -10.71
CA LYS A 170 7.62 -8.84 -12.05
C LYS A 170 6.53 -9.91 -12.09
N ALA A 171 6.46 -10.77 -11.08
CA ALA A 171 5.43 -11.79 -10.97
C ALA A 171 4.02 -11.18 -10.88
N ILE A 172 3.84 -10.11 -10.08
CA ILE A 172 2.57 -9.38 -9.96
C ILE A 172 2.13 -8.81 -11.32
N GLN A 173 3.04 -8.16 -12.05
CA GLN A 173 2.72 -7.61 -13.37
C GLN A 173 2.39 -8.72 -14.38
N PHE A 174 3.21 -9.77 -14.42
CA PHE A 174 2.95 -10.92 -15.28
C PHE A 174 1.57 -11.54 -15.01
N MET A 175 1.21 -11.71 -13.75
CA MET A 175 -0.10 -12.24 -13.36
C MET A 175 -1.27 -11.37 -13.76
N LYS A 176 -1.14 -10.06 -13.60
CA LYS A 176 -2.12 -9.08 -14.07
C LYS A 176 -2.28 -9.15 -15.59
N ASP A 177 -1.19 -9.13 -16.34
CA ASP A 177 -1.23 -9.01 -17.79
C ASP A 177 -1.72 -10.30 -18.46
N GLN A 178 -1.17 -11.44 -18.05
CA GLN A 178 -1.45 -12.76 -18.64
C GLN A 178 -2.75 -13.39 -18.14
N TYR A 179 -3.08 -13.24 -16.84
CA TYR A 179 -4.20 -13.94 -16.22
C TYR A 179 -5.34 -13.03 -15.74
N LYS A 180 -5.20 -11.71 -15.90
CA LYS A 180 -6.17 -10.72 -15.38
C LYS A 180 -6.40 -10.85 -13.87
N SER A 181 -5.36 -11.29 -13.15
CA SER A 181 -5.33 -11.34 -11.69
C SER A 181 -4.98 -9.97 -11.13
N GLY A 182 -5.92 -9.32 -10.46
CA GLY A 182 -5.64 -8.07 -9.75
C GLY A 182 -5.08 -8.29 -8.35
N PHE A 183 -4.46 -7.24 -7.82
CA PHE A 183 -3.75 -7.27 -6.55
C PHE A 183 -4.16 -6.08 -5.67
N ILE A 184 -4.36 -6.32 -4.37
CA ILE A 184 -4.40 -5.26 -3.35
C ILE A 184 -3.23 -5.52 -2.42
N ILE A 185 -2.33 -4.56 -2.32
CA ILE A 185 -1.03 -4.74 -1.71
C ILE A 185 -0.88 -3.75 -0.57
N ALA A 186 -0.95 -4.25 0.66
CA ALA A 186 -0.63 -3.47 1.84
C ALA A 186 0.89 -3.53 2.08
N SER A 187 1.54 -2.37 2.03
CA SER A 187 2.94 -2.26 2.46
C SER A 187 3.28 -0.82 2.83
N HIS A 188 4.39 -0.64 3.53
CA HIS A 188 5.03 0.65 3.77
C HIS A 188 6.17 0.98 2.78
N ASP A 189 6.54 0.04 1.88
CA ASP A 189 7.53 0.31 0.83
C ASP A 189 6.92 1.08 -0.35
N GLU A 190 6.86 2.41 -0.18
CA GLU A 190 6.32 3.33 -1.20
C GLU A 190 7.02 3.17 -2.56
N LYS A 191 8.36 2.98 -2.57
CA LYS A 191 9.12 2.92 -3.82
C LYS A 191 8.72 1.69 -4.62
N TRP A 192 8.69 0.53 -3.96
CA TRP A 192 8.29 -0.72 -4.59
C TRP A 192 6.83 -0.67 -5.06
N LEU A 193 5.92 -0.18 -4.21
CA LEU A 193 4.50 -0.03 -4.57
C LEU A 193 4.28 0.92 -5.75
N SER A 194 5.02 2.03 -5.80
CA SER A 194 4.91 3.02 -6.89
C SER A 194 5.30 2.47 -8.25
N ALA A 195 6.16 1.45 -8.28
CA ALA A 195 6.61 0.80 -9.51
C ALA A 195 5.59 -0.20 -10.07
N ILE A 196 4.64 -0.67 -9.26
CA ILE A 196 3.73 -1.76 -9.65
C ILE A 196 2.24 -1.44 -9.60
N SER A 197 1.86 -0.40 -8.87
CA SER A 197 0.44 -0.10 -8.61
C SER A 197 -0.13 0.87 -9.64
N ASP A 198 -1.36 0.60 -10.06
CA ASP A 198 -2.15 1.47 -10.94
C ASP A 198 -2.82 2.62 -10.17
N GLN A 199 -3.13 2.37 -8.89
CA GLN A 199 -3.74 3.32 -7.96
C GLN A 199 -3.29 3.06 -6.53
N SER A 200 -3.48 4.04 -5.65
CA SER A 200 -3.13 3.95 -4.23
C SER A 200 -4.22 4.54 -3.35
N PHE A 201 -4.47 3.91 -2.22
CA PHE A 201 -5.30 4.44 -1.13
C PHE A 201 -4.45 4.58 0.14
N PHE A 202 -4.73 5.63 0.90
CA PHE A 202 -4.04 5.91 2.15
C PHE A 202 -4.98 5.62 3.30
N LEU A 203 -4.53 4.82 4.27
CA LEU A 203 -5.30 4.48 5.45
C LEU A 203 -4.64 5.11 6.69
N HIS A 204 -5.43 5.82 7.48
CA HIS A 204 -5.03 6.43 8.74
C HIS A 204 -6.10 6.17 9.78
N GLU A 205 -5.72 5.57 10.91
CA GLU A 205 -6.63 5.23 12.02
C GLU A 205 -7.93 4.54 11.59
N GLY A 206 -7.81 3.58 10.68
CA GLY A 206 -8.95 2.81 10.16
C GLY A 206 -9.81 3.54 9.14
N ARG A 207 -9.45 4.77 8.74
CA ARG A 207 -10.18 5.60 7.77
C ARG A 207 -9.38 5.79 6.49
N VAL A 208 -10.07 5.93 5.37
CA VAL A 208 -9.44 6.33 4.10
C VAL A 208 -9.14 7.81 4.16
N SER A 209 -7.87 8.17 3.96
CA SER A 209 -7.42 9.55 3.87
C SER A 209 -7.34 9.99 2.41
N GLU A 210 -7.65 11.25 2.15
CA GLU A 210 -7.60 11.85 0.82
C GLU A 210 -6.18 11.95 0.27
N PHE A 211 -5.18 11.99 1.15
CA PHE A 211 -3.77 12.09 0.78
C PHE A 211 -2.88 11.34 1.77
N GLU A 212 -1.64 11.05 1.36
CA GLU A 212 -0.68 10.41 2.24
C GLU A 212 -0.21 11.38 3.32
N LEU A 213 -0.32 11.00 4.59
CA LEU A 213 0.05 11.88 5.72
C LEU A 213 1.58 11.96 5.89
N LYS A 214 2.24 12.65 4.96
CA LYS A 214 3.69 12.82 4.89
C LYS A 214 4.23 13.98 5.72
N ASN A 215 3.40 15.02 5.89
CA ASN A 215 3.70 16.24 6.60
C ASN A 215 2.75 16.35 7.78
N ILE A 216 3.17 15.88 8.96
CA ILE A 216 2.38 15.97 10.19
C ILE A 216 3.13 16.88 11.16
N PHE A 217 2.43 17.87 11.70
CA PHE A 217 3.01 18.85 12.60
C PHE A 217 2.11 19.06 13.83
N ASN A 218 2.74 19.43 14.94
CA ASN A 218 2.03 19.92 16.11
C ASN A 218 1.62 21.37 15.86
N ALA A 219 0.41 21.72 16.30
CA ALA A 219 -0.11 23.07 16.28
C ALA A 219 -0.47 23.51 17.69
N SER A 220 -0.25 24.79 17.99
CA SER A 220 -0.70 25.41 19.24
C SER A 220 -1.22 26.81 18.96
N ASN A 221 -2.36 27.15 19.56
CA ASN A 221 -3.07 28.42 19.33
C ASN A 221 -3.29 28.71 17.84
N GLY A 222 -3.53 27.66 17.04
CA GLY A 222 -3.79 27.79 15.62
C GLY A 222 -2.59 28.19 14.78
N ILE A 223 -1.38 27.89 15.26
CA ILE A 223 -0.11 28.16 14.59
C ILE A 223 0.72 26.87 14.57
N ILE A 224 1.32 26.58 13.43
CA ILE A 224 2.43 25.61 13.34
C ILE A 224 3.73 26.41 13.41
N ASP A 225 4.52 26.16 14.46
CA ASP A 225 5.78 26.85 14.69
C ASP A 225 6.94 26.01 14.14
N PHE A 226 7.61 26.55 13.11
CA PHE A 226 8.80 25.93 12.51
C PHE A 226 10.10 26.54 13.04
N GLY A 227 10.02 27.37 14.10
CA GLY A 227 11.14 28.08 14.72
C GLY A 227 11.49 29.35 13.96
N ASN A 228 11.94 29.22 12.71
CA ASN A 228 12.35 30.36 11.88
C ASN A 228 11.20 31.01 11.08
N PHE A 229 10.07 30.31 10.94
CA PHE A 229 8.83 30.85 10.40
C PHE A 229 7.64 30.18 11.07
N LYS A 230 6.45 30.75 10.86
CA LYS A 230 5.19 30.26 11.41
C LYS A 230 4.17 30.14 10.29
N ILE A 231 3.31 29.14 10.39
CA ILE A 231 2.15 29.00 9.51
C ILE A 231 0.91 29.21 10.37
N ASP A 232 0.16 30.27 10.06
CA ASP A 232 -1.16 30.50 10.62
C ASP A 232 -2.17 29.54 10.00
N LEU A 233 -2.86 28.79 10.85
CA LEU A 233 -3.92 27.89 10.41
C LEU A 233 -5.20 28.66 10.07
N PRO A 234 -5.96 28.20 9.05
CA PRO A 234 -7.30 28.69 8.79
C PRO A 234 -8.21 28.60 10.02
N LYS A 235 -9.25 29.42 10.07
CA LYS A 235 -10.15 29.55 11.23
C LYS A 235 -10.70 28.21 11.73
N GLU A 236 -11.03 27.30 10.81
CA GLU A 236 -11.58 25.97 11.10
C GLU A 236 -10.59 25.03 11.82
N PHE A 237 -9.28 25.29 11.73
CA PHE A 237 -8.22 24.48 12.32
C PHE A 237 -7.52 25.15 13.52
N LYS A 238 -8.03 26.29 14.02
CA LYS A 238 -7.39 27.05 15.11
C LYS A 238 -7.27 26.26 16.43
N ASN A 239 -8.15 25.28 16.66
CA ASN A 239 -8.16 24.46 17.87
C ASN A 239 -7.44 23.11 17.74
N SER A 240 -6.94 22.78 16.54
CA SER A 240 -6.27 21.50 16.29
C SER A 240 -4.92 21.45 16.99
N LYS A 241 -4.60 20.28 17.55
CA LYS A 241 -3.31 19.96 18.17
C LYS A 241 -2.35 19.31 17.18
N LYS A 242 -2.88 18.52 16.23
CA LYS A 242 -2.09 17.93 15.15
C LYS A 242 -2.73 18.19 13.80
N ILE A 243 -1.91 18.64 12.88
CA ILE A 243 -2.31 18.98 11.52
C ILE A 243 -1.46 18.20 10.52
N ALA A 244 -2.12 17.65 9.51
CA ALA A 244 -1.47 17.21 8.30
C ALA A 244 -1.57 18.27 7.20
N ILE A 245 -0.51 18.41 6.41
CA ILE A 245 -0.48 19.28 5.22
C ILE A 245 -0.37 18.43 3.96
N ASN A 246 -1.36 18.52 3.09
CA ASN A 246 -1.41 17.83 1.81
C ASN A 246 -0.27 18.30 0.90
N GLN A 247 0.70 17.41 0.68
CA GLN A 247 1.87 17.64 -0.17
C GLN A 247 1.54 17.98 -1.62
N ASN A 248 0.34 17.65 -2.11
CA ASN A 248 -0.12 17.96 -3.47
C ASN A 248 -0.67 19.40 -3.60
N LEU A 249 -0.92 20.07 -2.48
CA LEU A 249 -1.49 21.43 -2.42
C LEU A 249 -0.49 22.45 -1.85
N ILE A 250 0.81 22.11 -1.91
CA ILE A 250 1.90 23.02 -1.62
C ILE A 250 2.36 23.64 -2.94
N ASN A 251 2.24 24.95 -3.06
CA ASN A 251 2.69 25.69 -4.23
C ASN A 251 4.19 25.92 -4.15
N LEU A 252 4.89 25.77 -5.28
CA LEU A 252 6.34 25.97 -5.36
C LEU A 252 6.67 27.14 -6.28
N SER A 253 7.74 27.87 -5.95
CA SER A 253 8.25 28.99 -6.72
C SER A 253 9.78 29.04 -6.65
N PHE A 254 10.41 29.46 -7.74
CA PHE A 254 11.86 29.78 -7.75
C PHE A 254 12.13 31.27 -7.44
N THR A 255 11.09 32.10 -7.42
CA THR A 255 11.18 33.52 -7.09
C THR A 255 10.58 33.80 -5.72
N LYS A 256 11.28 34.65 -4.95
CA LYS A 256 10.80 35.13 -3.65
C LYS A 256 9.55 35.99 -3.85
N SER A 257 8.55 35.79 -2.99
CA SER A 257 7.41 36.69 -2.78
C SER A 257 7.16 36.81 -1.28
N ASP A 258 6.39 37.82 -0.87
CA ASP A 258 6.17 38.11 0.56
C ASP A 258 5.45 36.96 1.29
N ASP A 259 4.54 36.27 0.61
CA ASP A 259 3.75 35.15 1.19
C ASP A 259 4.45 33.79 1.16
N ASN A 260 5.62 33.68 0.51
CA ASN A 260 6.29 32.40 0.34
C ASN A 260 7.39 32.18 1.39
N ILE A 261 7.42 30.96 1.92
CA ILE A 261 8.44 30.50 2.86
C ILE A 261 9.67 30.05 2.09
N LYS A 262 10.85 30.49 2.54
CA LYS A 262 12.14 30.10 1.98
C LYS A 262 12.54 28.70 2.49
N GLY A 263 12.98 27.86 1.56
CA GLY A 263 13.61 26.57 1.86
C GLY A 263 14.76 26.25 0.91
N VAL A 264 15.39 25.10 1.15
CA VAL A 264 16.42 24.53 0.30
C VAL A 264 15.97 23.14 -0.13
N LEU A 265 16.04 22.86 -1.43
CA LEU A 265 15.69 21.54 -1.95
C LEU A 265 16.71 20.51 -1.47
N HIS A 266 16.30 19.61 -0.57
CA HIS A 266 17.15 18.63 0.08
C HIS A 266 17.25 17.32 -0.72
N SER A 267 16.16 16.87 -1.34
CA SER A 267 16.19 15.71 -2.22
C SER A 267 15.06 15.72 -3.23
N VAL A 268 15.31 15.12 -4.40
CA VAL A 268 14.31 14.81 -5.41
C VAL A 268 14.22 13.30 -5.55
N SER A 269 13.03 12.73 -5.48
CA SER A 269 12.81 11.30 -5.67
C SER A 269 11.64 11.08 -6.61
N LEU A 270 11.81 10.23 -7.62
CA LEU A 270 10.71 9.81 -8.47
C LEU A 270 9.74 8.96 -7.64
N ILE A 271 8.46 9.28 -7.76
CA ILE A 271 7.35 8.51 -7.21
C ILE A 271 6.42 8.12 -8.37
N TYR A 272 5.20 7.68 -8.08
CA TYR A 272 4.21 7.18 -9.06
C TYR A 272 4.32 7.80 -10.47
N LYS A 273 4.67 6.98 -11.46
CA LYS A 273 4.83 7.38 -12.88
C LYS A 273 5.86 8.51 -13.07
N ASN A 274 5.38 9.73 -13.37
CA ASN A 274 6.19 10.91 -13.66
C ASN A 274 6.10 11.96 -12.54
N ASP A 275 5.52 11.59 -11.40
CA ASP A 275 5.42 12.45 -10.25
C ASP A 275 6.73 12.39 -9.46
N ILE A 276 7.12 13.51 -8.85
CA ILE A 276 8.32 13.58 -8.01
C ILE A 276 7.95 14.04 -6.62
N LEU A 277 8.59 13.41 -5.63
CA LEU A 277 8.59 13.84 -4.25
C LEU A 277 9.82 14.72 -4.00
N LEU A 278 9.56 15.98 -3.71
CA LEU A 278 10.55 16.95 -3.26
C LEU A 278 10.56 16.95 -1.74
N LYS A 279 11.75 16.90 -1.15
CA LYS A 279 11.95 17.17 0.27
C LYS A 279 12.63 18.52 0.38
N ILE A 280 11.98 19.49 1.01
CA ILE A 280 12.44 20.86 1.17
C ILE A 280 12.81 21.05 2.63
N LYS A 281 14.06 21.42 2.88
CA LYS A 281 14.51 21.80 4.22
C LYS A 281 14.16 23.26 4.45
N ALA A 282 13.33 23.55 5.44
CA ALA A 282 12.95 24.90 5.85
C ALA A 282 13.20 25.02 7.35
N GLY A 283 14.29 25.71 7.73
CA GLY A 283 14.79 25.67 9.12
C GLY A 283 15.23 24.25 9.51
N ASP A 284 14.71 23.78 10.64
CA ASP A 284 14.97 22.43 11.17
C ASP A 284 14.00 21.36 10.65
N PHE A 285 13.05 21.76 9.79
CA PHE A 285 11.99 20.89 9.33
C PHE A 285 12.18 20.47 7.88
N LEU A 286 11.62 19.30 7.56
CA LEU A 286 11.61 18.73 6.23
C LEU A 286 10.18 18.64 5.71
N ILE A 287 9.84 19.49 4.75
CA ILE A 287 8.53 19.53 4.13
C ILE A 287 8.57 18.72 2.85
N LYS A 288 7.64 17.78 2.71
CA LYS A 288 7.48 16.93 1.54
C LYS A 288 6.45 17.56 0.61
N CYS A 289 6.80 17.76 -0.65
CA CYS A 289 5.91 18.28 -1.68
C CYS A 289 5.88 17.28 -2.85
N VAL A 290 4.71 17.08 -3.45
CA VAL A 290 4.56 16.24 -4.64
C VAL A 290 4.27 17.12 -5.84
N VAL A 291 5.12 17.01 -6.86
CA VAL A 291 4.95 17.70 -8.14
C VAL A 291 4.55 16.67 -9.18
N LYS A 292 3.39 16.89 -9.81
CA LYS A 292 2.88 15.99 -10.84
C LYS A 292 3.51 16.28 -12.19
N ASN A 293 3.87 15.24 -12.94
CA ASN A 293 4.45 15.35 -14.29
C ASN A 293 5.61 16.36 -14.40
N ALA A 294 6.52 16.36 -13.42
CA ALA A 294 7.62 17.32 -13.40
C ALA A 294 8.60 17.11 -14.56
N LYS A 295 9.22 18.19 -15.04
CA LYS A 295 10.24 18.09 -16.10
C LYS A 295 11.57 17.61 -15.50
N ILE A 296 12.24 16.73 -16.24
CA ILE A 296 13.58 16.26 -15.85
C ILE A 296 14.52 17.48 -15.75
N GLY A 297 15.24 17.58 -14.63
CA GLY A 297 16.22 18.65 -14.40
C GLY A 297 15.64 19.97 -13.90
N GLU A 298 14.32 20.12 -13.81
CA GLU A 298 13.66 21.33 -13.29
C GLU A 298 14.02 21.61 -11.83
N TYR A 299 14.16 20.55 -11.02
CA TYR A 299 14.44 20.63 -9.59
C TYR A 299 15.85 20.11 -9.30
N THR A 300 16.71 20.97 -8.75
CA THR A 300 18.11 20.63 -8.42
C THR A 300 18.35 20.71 -6.92
N THR A 301 18.81 19.62 -6.32
CA THR A 301 19.20 19.57 -4.90
C THR A 301 20.22 20.66 -4.55
N GLY A 302 20.10 21.25 -3.36
CA GLY A 302 20.95 22.32 -2.85
C GLY A 302 20.53 23.72 -3.30
N LYS A 303 19.63 23.85 -4.28
CA LYS A 303 19.10 25.15 -4.70
C LYS A 303 18.01 25.65 -3.75
N GLU A 304 17.93 26.98 -3.66
CA GLU A 304 16.84 27.66 -2.98
C GLU A 304 15.52 27.43 -3.70
N ILE A 305 14.47 27.24 -2.93
CA ILE A 305 13.10 27.10 -3.42
C ILE A 305 12.16 27.75 -2.41
N PHE A 306 11.11 28.36 -2.91
CA PHE A 306 10.09 29.04 -2.12
C PHE A 306 8.79 28.25 -2.21
N PHE A 307 8.02 28.21 -1.14
CA PHE A 307 6.72 27.52 -1.14
C PHE A 307 5.66 28.25 -0.31
N SER A 308 4.41 28.02 -0.65
CA SER A 308 3.25 28.44 0.15
C SER A 308 2.26 27.28 0.27
N VAL A 309 1.49 27.30 1.36
CA VAL A 309 0.52 26.24 1.67
C VAL A 309 -0.87 26.77 1.37
N ASN A 310 -1.62 26.06 0.53
CA ASN A 310 -3.01 26.41 0.24
C ASN A 310 -3.88 26.20 1.49
N GLU A 311 -4.89 27.05 1.72
CA GLU A 311 -5.83 26.89 2.84
C GLU A 311 -6.57 25.54 2.83
N LYS A 312 -6.78 24.94 1.65
CA LYS A 312 -7.39 23.61 1.51
C LYS A 312 -6.42 22.45 1.73
N ALA A 313 -5.14 22.74 2.01
CA ALA A 313 -4.13 21.71 2.21
C ALA A 313 -4.17 21.12 3.62
N PHE A 314 -4.87 21.75 4.57
CA PHE A 314 -4.86 21.35 5.97
C PHE A 314 -5.89 20.26 6.27
N LEU A 315 -5.50 19.32 7.12
CA LEU A 315 -6.38 18.30 7.68
C LEU A 315 -6.10 18.18 9.19
N SER A 316 -7.13 18.32 10.01
CA SER A 316 -7.04 18.06 11.46
C SER A 316 -6.92 16.56 11.72
N LEU A 317 -5.91 16.18 12.49
CA LEU A 317 -5.75 14.80 12.99
C LEU A 317 -6.16 14.68 14.47
N GLU A 318 -5.89 15.73 15.26
CA GLU A 318 -6.25 15.86 16.68
C GLU A 318 -6.56 17.31 17.01
#